data_AF-A0ABD1HDM7-F1
#
_entry.id   AF-A0ABD1HDM7-F1
#
_cell.length_a   1.000
_cell.length_b   1.000
_cell.length_c   1.000
_cell.angle_alpha   90.00
_cell.angle_beta   90.00
_cell.angle_gamma   90.00
#
_symmetry.space_group_name_H-M   'P 1'
#
loop_
_entity.id
_entity.type
_entity.pdbx_description
1 polymer ?
#
loop_
_entity_poly.entity_id
_entity_poly.type
_entity_poly.pdbx_seq_one_letter_code
_entity_poly.pdbx_strand_id
1 'polypeptide(L)'
;MSRLLRFSRQAFDLKTLHHRRAGAPPFLSSFSNSATESAAAASEPKPPPYVPPLIGIQLTKHAGRGAFALQRIASGEVLHSARPILAHPSLSTINCVCYHCLRRLPKRGGTAEAYHTVSFCSEQCEQTSTKFYDVEKQIDWSRFHEYCRQKGLKYPLIVKRFACQVIAGNIPTDILELLQGEDLSDRAHLIKEEFALLRSTLENADIKVEKKKNNKNRDEGKGSIVDGEAEPEELLSFLTEEWYTDVLGRIRINAFRVELPVQSHEDLLSSAAATVEGEAAVGNAMYMLPSFYNHSCEPNVNIVWSNSAEGKMVALRDIEKAEEVRICYLDASMGYEARAKILYGGYGFVCDCPRCVAKE
;
A
#
# COMPACT_ATOMS: atom_id res chain seq x y z
N MET A 1 13.43 -28.60 28.83
CA MET A 1 12.66 -27.34 28.75
C MET A 1 13.63 -26.20 28.49
N SER A 2 13.94 -25.93 27.22
CA SER A 2 15.00 -24.99 26.81
C SER A 2 14.38 -23.65 26.43
N ARG A 3 14.82 -22.59 27.12
CA ARG A 3 14.58 -21.19 26.77
C ARG A 3 15.44 -20.86 25.53
N LEU A 4 14.83 -20.85 24.35
CA LEU A 4 15.46 -20.24 23.18
C LEU A 4 15.25 -18.73 23.23
N LEU A 5 16.38 -18.04 23.35
CA LEU A 5 16.53 -16.60 23.38
C LEU A 5 15.96 -15.97 22.11
N ARG A 6 15.18 -14.90 22.33
CA ARG A 6 14.57 -14.05 21.31
C ARG A 6 15.68 -13.34 20.54
N PHE A 7 15.75 -13.53 19.23
CA PHE A 7 16.55 -12.68 18.37
C PHE A 7 15.91 -11.29 18.31
N SER A 8 16.60 -10.37 18.98
CA SER A 8 16.73 -8.94 18.72
C SER A 8 15.62 -8.29 17.89
N ARG A 9 14.64 -7.74 18.61
CA ARG A 9 13.93 -6.54 18.15
C ARG A 9 14.91 -5.38 18.36
N GLN A 10 15.43 -4.80 17.29
CA GLN A 10 15.98 -3.45 17.40
C GLN A 10 14.81 -2.54 17.80
N ALA A 11 14.83 -2.14 19.08
CA ALA A 11 14.26 -0.88 19.46
C ALA A 11 14.99 0.18 18.61
N PHE A 12 14.31 0.77 17.64
CA PHE A 12 14.72 2.06 17.12
C PHE A 12 14.64 3.03 18.30
N ASP A 13 15.79 3.27 18.93
CA ASP A 13 15.96 4.28 19.96
C ASP A 13 15.73 5.64 19.29
N LEU A 14 14.65 6.32 19.67
CA LEU A 14 14.23 7.65 19.19
C LEU A 14 15.26 8.77 19.51
N LYS A 15 16.45 8.43 19.97
CA LYS A 15 17.46 9.39 20.45
C LYS A 15 18.42 9.91 19.37
N THR A 16 18.48 9.31 18.18
CA THR A 16 19.39 9.75 17.12
C THR A 16 18.81 10.80 16.16
N LEU A 17 17.55 11.20 16.31
CA LEU A 17 16.92 12.28 15.52
C LEU A 17 17.11 13.69 16.12
N HIS A 18 17.79 13.84 17.26
CA HIS A 18 17.99 15.14 17.92
C HIS A 18 19.25 15.92 17.52
N HIS A 19 19.95 15.53 16.45
CA HIS A 19 21.03 16.33 15.88
C HIS A 19 20.75 16.70 14.42
N ARG A 20 19.78 17.60 14.21
CA ARG A 20 19.91 18.76 13.32
C ARG A 20 18.65 19.65 13.42
N ARG A 21 18.90 20.96 13.54
CA ARG A 21 17.98 22.12 13.67
C ARG A 21 17.40 22.41 15.04
N ALA A 22 18.24 23.01 15.88
CA ALA A 22 17.79 24.07 16.78
C ALA A 22 17.50 25.35 15.97
N GLY A 23 16.39 26.03 16.27
CA GLY A 23 16.16 27.43 15.90
C GLY A 23 14.93 27.73 15.04
N ALA A 24 13.75 27.87 15.65
CA ALA A 24 12.72 28.87 15.29
C ALA A 24 11.56 28.81 16.33
N PRO A 25 11.03 29.97 16.81
CA PRO A 25 9.94 30.01 17.79
C PRO A 25 8.56 29.76 17.13
N PRO A 26 7.51 29.43 17.90
CA PRO A 26 6.17 29.25 17.36
C PRO A 26 5.56 30.62 17.03
N PHE A 27 5.49 30.98 15.76
CA PHE A 27 4.67 32.11 15.31
C PHE A 27 3.21 31.68 15.24
N LEU A 28 2.44 32.05 16.27
CA LEU A 28 0.99 32.17 16.19
C LEU A 28 0.68 33.48 15.45
N SER A 29 0.35 33.41 14.16
CA SER A 29 -0.27 34.53 13.46
C SER A 29 -1.77 34.29 13.35
N SER A 30 -2.49 34.87 14.31
CA SER A 30 -3.88 35.28 14.12
C SER A 30 -3.92 36.30 13.00
N PHE A 31 -4.57 36.00 11.89
CA PHE A 31 -4.92 36.99 10.89
C PHE A 31 -6.36 37.42 11.13
N SER A 32 -6.51 38.59 11.75
CA SER A 32 -7.75 39.36 11.73
C SER A 32 -7.74 40.26 10.51
N ASN A 33 -8.72 40.11 9.63
CA ASN A 33 -9.01 41.11 8.60
C ASN A 33 -10.44 41.62 8.80
N SER A 34 -10.53 42.89 9.15
CA SER A 34 -11.76 43.68 9.07
C SER A 34 -11.74 44.44 7.74
N ALA A 35 -12.68 44.15 6.84
CA ALA A 35 -13.23 45.16 5.93
C ALA A 35 -14.55 44.66 5.34
N THR A 36 -15.54 45.53 5.45
CA THR A 36 -16.93 45.43 5.02
C THR A 36 -17.08 45.35 3.51
N GLU A 37 -17.87 44.40 3.02
CA GLU A 37 -18.67 44.57 1.80
C GLU A 37 -19.91 43.66 1.85
N SER A 38 -21.08 44.26 1.65
CA SER A 38 -22.40 43.64 1.71
C SER A 38 -22.64 42.80 0.45
N ALA A 39 -22.63 41.48 0.60
CA ALA A 39 -23.18 40.55 -0.38
C ALA A 39 -24.08 39.53 0.34
N ALA A 40 -25.28 39.32 -0.20
CA ALA A 40 -26.34 38.50 0.36
C ALA A 40 -25.84 37.09 0.78
N ALA A 41 -26.11 36.74 2.03
CA ALA A 41 -25.64 35.50 2.66
C ALA A 41 -26.31 34.26 2.02
N ALA A 42 -25.63 33.63 1.07
CA ALA A 42 -25.81 32.21 0.84
C ALA A 42 -25.19 31.49 2.05
N SER A 43 -26.00 30.80 2.85
CA SER A 43 -25.51 30.06 4.01
C SER A 43 -24.47 29.03 3.56
N GLU A 44 -23.23 29.16 4.03
CA GLU A 44 -22.21 28.14 3.82
C GLU A 44 -22.74 26.77 4.29
N PRO A 45 -22.52 25.69 3.54
CA PRO A 45 -22.92 24.36 3.96
C PRO A 45 -22.22 24.03 5.29
N LYS A 46 -23.03 23.85 6.33
CA LYS A 46 -22.55 23.51 7.68
C LYS A 46 -21.62 22.29 7.58
N PRO A 47 -20.42 22.33 8.18
CA PRO A 47 -19.51 21.19 8.13
C PRO A 47 -20.22 19.95 8.70
N PRO A 48 -19.96 18.76 8.13
CA PRO A 48 -20.57 17.53 8.63
C PRO A 48 -20.26 17.37 10.13
N PRO A 49 -21.19 16.84 10.92
CA PRO A 49 -20.96 16.62 12.34
C PRO A 49 -19.72 15.76 12.55
N TYR A 50 -18.86 16.16 13.49
CA TYR A 50 -17.68 15.39 13.85
C TYR A 50 -18.09 14.02 14.41
N VAL A 51 -17.64 12.95 13.76
CA VAL A 51 -17.79 11.58 14.24
C VAL A 51 -16.46 11.17 14.86
N PRO A 52 -16.41 10.88 16.18
CA PRO A 52 -15.20 10.40 16.83
C PRO A 52 -14.70 9.11 16.16
N PRO A 53 -13.37 8.91 16.04
CA PRO A 53 -12.83 7.68 15.47
C PRO A 53 -13.22 6.47 16.34
N LEU A 54 -13.60 5.37 15.70
CA LEU A 54 -13.94 4.11 16.38
C LEU A 54 -12.70 3.41 16.94
N ILE A 55 -11.52 3.69 16.40
CA ILE A 55 -10.26 3.00 16.73
C ILE A 55 -9.09 3.97 16.88
N GLY A 56 -8.07 3.55 17.63
CA GLY A 56 -6.79 4.24 17.76
C GLY A 56 -5.61 3.28 17.76
N ILE A 57 -4.43 3.76 17.36
CA ILE A 57 -3.20 2.97 17.36
C ILE A 57 -2.49 3.12 18.71
N GLN A 58 -2.11 1.99 19.30
CA GLN A 58 -1.38 1.94 20.58
C GLN A 58 -0.25 0.91 20.50
N LEU A 59 0.67 0.96 21.48
CA LEU A 59 1.68 -0.09 21.65
C LEU A 59 1.09 -1.28 22.38
N THR A 60 1.44 -2.46 21.90
CA THR A 60 1.13 -3.76 22.51
C THR A 60 2.34 -4.24 23.33
N LYS A 61 2.11 -5.14 24.29
CA LYS A 61 3.20 -5.71 25.10
C LYS A 61 4.19 -6.54 24.27
N HIS A 62 3.70 -7.21 23.21
CA HIS A 62 4.44 -8.27 22.52
C HIS A 62 4.37 -8.22 21.00
N ALA A 63 3.55 -7.39 20.37
CA ALA A 63 3.35 -7.35 18.91
C ALA A 63 3.71 -5.99 18.27
N GLY A 64 4.40 -5.10 18.99
CA GLY A 64 4.70 -3.77 18.46
C GLY A 64 3.47 -2.88 18.54
N ARG A 65 2.99 -2.33 17.43
CA ARG A 65 1.77 -1.50 17.40
C ARG A 65 0.53 -2.35 17.17
N GLY A 66 -0.63 -1.87 17.60
CA GLY A 66 -1.93 -2.50 17.36
C GLY A 66 -3.04 -1.45 17.29
N ALA A 67 -4.12 -1.77 16.60
CA ALA A 67 -5.34 -0.97 16.60
C ALA A 67 -6.26 -1.41 17.75
N PHE A 68 -6.86 -0.47 18.46
CA PHE A 68 -7.73 -0.72 19.61
C PHE A 68 -9.03 0.06 19.48
N ALA A 69 -10.14 -0.56 19.85
CA ALA A 69 -11.44 0.08 19.87
C ALA A 69 -11.46 1.21 20.93
N LEU A 70 -11.91 2.41 20.56
CA LEU A 70 -12.05 3.55 21.47
C LEU A 70 -13.43 3.59 22.15
N GLN A 71 -14.37 2.84 21.59
CA GLN A 71 -15.74 2.63 22.07
C GLN A 71 -16.21 1.23 21.66
N ARG A 72 -17.38 0.79 22.15
CA ARG A 72 -18.00 -0.45 21.69
C ARG A 72 -18.34 -0.35 20.21
N ILE A 73 -18.06 -1.41 19.45
CA ILE A 73 -18.41 -1.54 18.03
C ILE A 73 -19.31 -2.77 17.91
N ALA A 74 -20.45 -2.65 17.26
CA ALA A 74 -21.40 -3.74 17.10
C ALA A 74 -20.99 -4.70 15.97
N SER A 75 -21.39 -5.98 16.07
CA SER A 75 -21.26 -6.93 14.98
C SER A 75 -21.89 -6.39 13.68
N GLY A 76 -21.18 -6.54 12.56
CA GLY A 76 -21.57 -6.03 11.25
C GLY A 76 -21.32 -4.53 11.03
N GLU A 77 -20.90 -3.79 12.05
CA GLU A 77 -20.58 -2.36 11.92
C GLU A 77 -19.30 -2.14 11.10
N VAL A 78 -19.30 -1.09 10.27
CA VAL A 78 -18.13 -0.68 9.50
C VAL A 78 -17.28 0.26 10.35
N LEU A 79 -16.07 -0.17 10.70
CA LEU A 79 -15.13 0.63 11.48
C LEU A 79 -14.61 1.82 10.68
N HIS A 80 -14.17 1.56 9.45
CA HIS A 80 -13.81 2.57 8.46
C HIS A 80 -13.67 1.94 7.07
N SER A 81 -13.58 2.80 6.05
CA SER A 81 -13.12 2.42 4.71
C SER A 81 -11.64 2.77 4.54
N ALA A 82 -10.93 2.03 3.70
CA ALA A 82 -9.52 2.26 3.42
C ALA A 82 -9.28 2.20 1.91
N ARG A 83 -8.67 3.26 1.38
CA ARG A 83 -8.14 3.28 0.01
C ARG A 83 -6.68 2.86 0.02
N PRO A 84 -6.23 2.12 -1.00
CA PRO A 84 -4.87 1.67 -1.05
C PRO A 84 -3.93 2.83 -1.38
N ILE A 85 -2.77 2.87 -0.75
CA ILE A 85 -1.68 3.80 -1.11
C ILE A 85 -0.96 3.32 -2.38
N LEU A 86 -0.86 2.00 -2.52
CA LEU A 86 -0.31 1.30 -3.67
C LEU A 86 -1.20 0.09 -3.94
N ALA A 87 -1.52 -0.16 -5.20
CA ALA A 87 -2.17 -1.38 -5.63
C ALA A 87 -1.59 -1.77 -6.99
N HIS A 88 -1.39 -3.05 -7.25
CA HIS A 88 -0.99 -3.54 -8.58
C HIS A 88 -1.83 -4.79 -8.90
N PRO A 89 -2.38 -4.91 -10.12
CA PRO A 89 -3.10 -6.12 -10.51
C PRO A 89 -2.16 -7.32 -10.58
N SER A 90 -2.70 -8.52 -10.39
CA SER A 90 -1.93 -9.75 -10.66
C SER A 90 -1.63 -9.81 -12.16
N LEU A 91 -0.48 -10.38 -12.58
CA LEU A 91 -0.13 -10.43 -14.01
C LEU A 91 -1.15 -11.23 -14.82
N SER A 92 -1.70 -12.30 -14.23
CA SER A 92 -2.79 -13.12 -14.77
C SER A 92 -4.10 -12.36 -15.04
N THR A 93 -4.35 -11.27 -14.30
CA THR A 93 -5.63 -10.53 -14.36
C THR A 93 -5.49 -9.09 -14.86
N ILE A 94 -4.27 -8.66 -15.21
CA ILE A 94 -3.93 -7.28 -15.60
C ILE A 94 -4.83 -6.71 -16.72
N ASN A 95 -5.31 -7.57 -17.63
CA ASN A 95 -6.17 -7.19 -18.76
C ASN A 95 -7.68 -7.32 -18.46
N CYS A 96 -8.04 -7.86 -17.30
CA CYS A 96 -9.44 -8.10 -16.89
C CYS A 96 -9.87 -7.22 -15.72
N VAL A 97 -9.00 -6.30 -15.27
CA VAL A 97 -9.28 -5.40 -14.16
C VAL A 97 -8.82 -3.98 -14.46
N CYS A 98 -9.39 -3.02 -13.76
CA CYS A 98 -8.96 -1.63 -13.79
C CYS A 98 -7.53 -1.53 -13.24
N TYR A 99 -6.62 -0.97 -14.02
CA TYR A 99 -5.22 -0.83 -13.66
C TYR A 99 -5.00 0.02 -12.41
N HIS A 100 -5.94 0.91 -12.10
CA HIS A 100 -5.92 1.78 -10.93
C HIS A 100 -6.51 1.11 -9.69
N CYS A 101 -7.79 0.74 -9.76
CA CYS A 101 -8.59 0.36 -8.59
C CYS A 101 -8.87 -1.14 -8.49
N LEU A 102 -8.33 -1.96 -9.39
CA LEU A 102 -8.52 -3.42 -9.46
C LEU A 102 -9.97 -3.89 -9.68
N ARG A 103 -10.91 -2.98 -9.97
CA ARG A 103 -12.29 -3.33 -10.35
C ARG A 103 -12.29 -4.25 -11.56
N ARG A 104 -12.98 -5.38 -11.50
CA ARG A 104 -13.18 -6.28 -12.65
C ARG A 104 -13.82 -5.53 -13.82
N LEU A 105 -13.31 -5.78 -15.01
CA LEU A 105 -13.78 -5.19 -16.27
C LEU A 105 -14.38 -6.29 -17.14
N PRO A 106 -15.44 -5.99 -17.93
CA PRO A 106 -15.94 -6.92 -18.93
C PRO A 106 -14.84 -7.19 -19.97
N LYS A 107 -14.70 -8.44 -20.44
CA LYS A 107 -13.77 -8.77 -21.53
C LYS A 107 -14.07 -7.90 -22.74
N ARG A 108 -13.09 -7.10 -23.18
CA ARG A 108 -13.06 -6.60 -24.55
C ARG A 108 -12.67 -7.78 -25.45
N GLY A 109 -13.47 -8.08 -26.47
CA GLY A 109 -13.21 -9.16 -27.45
C GLY A 109 -12.01 -8.88 -28.36
N GLY A 110 -10.83 -8.65 -27.77
CA GLY A 110 -9.59 -8.36 -28.48
C GLY A 110 -8.78 -9.63 -28.76
N THR A 111 -8.09 -9.64 -29.88
CA THR A 111 -7.11 -10.67 -30.28
C THR A 111 -5.95 -10.71 -29.27
N ALA A 112 -5.24 -11.85 -29.22
CA ALA A 112 -4.15 -12.16 -28.29
C ALA A 112 -2.90 -11.24 -28.38
N GLU A 113 -2.98 -10.12 -29.10
CA GLU A 113 -1.89 -9.16 -29.34
C GLU A 113 -1.98 -7.93 -28.41
N ALA A 114 -3.04 -7.81 -27.60
CA ALA A 114 -3.28 -6.67 -26.70
C ALA A 114 -2.59 -6.79 -25.32
N TYR A 115 -1.43 -7.46 -25.22
CA TYR A 115 -0.69 -7.61 -23.94
C TYR A 115 -0.09 -6.30 -23.41
N HIS A 116 -0.15 -5.20 -24.18
CA HIS A 116 0.47 -3.92 -23.84
C HIS A 116 -0.51 -2.81 -23.42
N THR A 117 -1.83 -3.04 -23.46
CA THR A 117 -2.82 -2.00 -23.18
C THR A 117 -3.60 -2.33 -21.90
N VAL A 118 -3.23 -1.68 -20.80
CA VAL A 118 -4.01 -1.74 -19.55
C VAL A 118 -5.33 -0.99 -19.73
N SER A 119 -6.33 -1.28 -18.89
CA SER A 119 -7.66 -0.68 -18.98
C SER A 119 -8.07 0.03 -17.69
N PHE A 120 -8.90 1.06 -17.82
CA PHE A 120 -9.46 1.83 -16.68
C PHE A 120 -11.00 1.74 -16.67
N CYS A 121 -11.61 1.65 -15.49
CA CYS A 121 -13.08 1.54 -15.37
C CYS A 121 -13.82 2.87 -15.52
N SER A 122 -13.11 4.00 -15.49
CA SER A 122 -13.68 5.34 -15.60
C SER A 122 -12.59 6.35 -15.96
N GLU A 123 -13.00 7.47 -16.54
CA GLU A 123 -12.13 8.62 -16.79
C GLU A 123 -11.42 9.08 -15.51
N GLN A 124 -12.11 9.07 -14.37
CA GLN A 124 -11.51 9.39 -13.08
C GLN A 124 -10.33 8.47 -12.73
N CYS A 125 -10.44 7.15 -12.98
CA CYS A 125 -9.35 6.22 -12.72
C CYS A 125 -8.17 6.43 -13.67
N GLU A 126 -8.45 6.73 -14.94
CA GLU A 126 -7.44 7.03 -15.94
C GLU A 126 -6.68 8.32 -15.58
N GLN A 127 -7.39 9.42 -15.33
CA GLN A 127 -6.82 10.69 -14.92
C GLN A 127 -6.03 10.58 -13.61
N THR A 128 -6.53 9.83 -12.63
CA THR A 128 -5.80 9.63 -11.35
C THR A 128 -4.54 8.78 -11.57
N SER A 129 -4.51 7.91 -12.57
CA SER A 129 -3.36 7.03 -12.82
C SER A 129 -2.19 7.72 -13.51
N THR A 130 -2.39 8.88 -14.15
CA THR A 130 -1.31 9.72 -14.72
C THR A 130 -0.14 9.90 -13.74
N LYS A 131 -0.44 9.98 -12.44
CA LYS A 131 0.48 10.03 -11.29
C LYS A 131 1.55 8.93 -11.21
N PHE A 132 1.43 7.86 -12.01
CA PHE A 132 2.44 6.81 -12.12
C PHE A 132 2.48 6.19 -13.51
N TYR A 133 1.31 6.05 -14.14
CA TYR A 133 1.16 5.35 -15.39
C TYR A 133 1.84 6.10 -16.55
N ASP A 134 1.93 7.42 -16.48
CA ASP A 134 2.68 8.20 -17.48
C ASP A 134 4.18 7.91 -17.44
N VAL A 135 4.73 7.53 -16.28
CA VAL A 135 6.10 7.02 -16.17
C VAL A 135 6.13 5.57 -16.67
N GLU A 136 5.21 4.72 -16.20
CA GLU A 136 5.22 3.29 -16.57
C GLU A 136 5.12 3.06 -18.09
N LYS A 137 4.37 3.88 -18.83
CA LYS A 137 4.19 3.74 -20.29
C LYS A 137 5.41 4.14 -21.13
N GLN A 138 6.37 4.84 -20.53
CA GLN A 138 7.62 5.25 -21.20
C GLN A 138 8.69 4.14 -21.18
N ILE A 139 8.40 3.00 -20.54
CA ILE A 139 9.39 1.99 -20.17
C ILE A 139 8.92 0.62 -20.65
N ASP A 140 9.82 -0.14 -21.28
CA ASP A 140 9.55 -1.53 -21.62
C ASP A 140 9.74 -2.44 -20.40
N TRP A 141 8.62 -2.84 -19.81
CA TRP A 141 8.59 -3.73 -18.65
C TRP A 141 8.63 -5.22 -19.00
N SER A 142 8.69 -5.60 -20.28
CA SER A 142 8.51 -6.98 -20.72
C SER A 142 9.46 -7.95 -20.02
N ARG A 143 10.76 -7.60 -19.92
CA ARG A 143 11.77 -8.41 -19.22
C ARG A 143 11.50 -8.51 -17.72
N PHE A 144 11.08 -7.42 -17.09
CA PHE A 144 10.77 -7.38 -15.65
C PHE A 144 9.52 -8.21 -15.33
N HIS A 145 8.47 -8.08 -16.14
CA HIS A 145 7.23 -8.86 -15.99
C HIS A 145 7.47 -10.34 -16.23
N GLU A 146 8.28 -10.71 -17.23
CA GLU A 146 8.62 -12.10 -17.49
C GLU A 146 9.42 -12.72 -16.34
N TYR A 147 10.40 -11.99 -15.79
CA TYR A 147 11.11 -12.42 -14.58
C TYR A 147 10.15 -12.67 -13.42
N CYS A 148 9.25 -11.71 -13.15
CA CYS A 148 8.26 -11.84 -12.09
C CYS A 148 7.33 -13.04 -12.30
N ARG A 149 6.85 -13.24 -13.54
CA ARG A 149 5.97 -14.35 -13.92
C ARG A 149 6.65 -15.70 -13.70
N GLN A 150 7.86 -15.89 -14.25
CA GLN A 150 8.59 -17.15 -14.15
C GLN A 150 8.92 -17.54 -12.70
N LYS A 151 9.12 -16.55 -11.83
CA LYS A 151 9.46 -16.74 -10.42
C LYS A 151 8.24 -16.68 -9.49
N GLY A 152 7.04 -16.39 -9.99
CA GLY A 152 5.83 -16.20 -9.17
C GLY A 152 5.93 -15.01 -8.21
N LEU A 153 6.64 -13.94 -8.60
CA LEU A 153 6.90 -12.78 -7.75
C LEU A 153 5.85 -11.68 -7.98
N LYS A 154 5.09 -11.39 -6.93
CA LYS A 154 4.03 -10.37 -6.95
C LYS A 154 4.43 -9.03 -6.34
N TYR A 155 5.34 -9.04 -5.36
CA TYR A 155 5.71 -7.82 -4.62
C TYR A 155 6.66 -6.88 -5.39
N PRO A 156 7.61 -7.37 -6.21
CA PRO A 156 8.41 -6.50 -7.07
C PRO A 156 7.56 -5.63 -8.02
N LEU A 157 6.37 -6.09 -8.42
CA LEU A 157 5.43 -5.30 -9.22
C LEU A 157 4.83 -4.10 -8.46
N ILE A 158 4.64 -4.23 -7.14
CA ILE A 158 4.25 -3.10 -6.28
C ILE A 158 5.42 -2.15 -6.10
N VAL A 159 6.65 -2.67 -5.91
CA VAL A 159 7.87 -1.85 -5.81
C VAL A 159 8.07 -1.04 -7.09
N LYS A 160 7.90 -1.68 -8.26
CA LYS A 160 7.90 -1.04 -9.59
C LYS A 160 6.97 0.16 -9.63
N ARG A 161 5.71 -0.04 -9.23
CA ARG A 161 4.69 1.02 -9.20
C ARG A 161 5.02 2.11 -8.20
N PHE A 162 5.58 1.76 -7.05
CA PHE A 162 6.03 2.74 -6.05
C PHE A 162 7.16 3.61 -6.63
N ALA A 163 8.19 3.02 -7.22
CA ALA A 163 9.26 3.76 -7.87
C ALA A 163 8.72 4.71 -8.94
N CYS A 164 7.77 4.28 -9.77
CA CYS A 164 7.14 5.15 -10.77
C CYS A 164 6.36 6.32 -10.14
N GLN A 165 5.67 6.10 -9.01
CA GLN A 165 5.00 7.19 -8.28
C GLN A 165 5.98 8.17 -7.63
N VAL A 166 7.14 7.70 -7.16
CA VAL A 166 8.21 8.56 -6.62
C VAL A 166 8.82 9.40 -7.74
N ILE A 167 9.15 8.79 -8.88
CA ILE A 167 9.70 9.48 -10.07
C ILE A 167 8.72 10.56 -10.57
N ALA A 168 7.41 10.26 -10.57
CA ALA A 168 6.37 11.22 -10.91
C ALA A 168 6.14 12.32 -9.84
N GLY A 169 6.83 12.26 -8.69
CA GLY A 169 6.66 13.19 -7.58
C GLY A 169 5.32 13.11 -6.86
N ASN A 170 4.56 12.00 -7.03
CA ASN A 170 3.22 11.86 -6.44
C ASN A 170 3.24 11.43 -4.97
N ILE A 171 4.24 10.64 -4.57
CA ILE A 171 4.44 10.21 -3.18
C ILE A 171 5.92 10.27 -2.81
N PRO A 172 6.24 10.55 -1.53
CA PRO A 172 7.63 10.59 -1.08
C PRO A 172 8.21 9.17 -0.92
N THR A 173 9.53 9.07 -0.92
CA THR A 173 10.29 7.82 -0.83
C THR A 173 10.12 7.09 0.50
N ASP A 174 9.73 7.82 1.55
CA ASP A 174 9.62 7.40 2.95
C ASP A 174 8.17 7.10 3.39
N ILE A 175 7.18 7.19 2.50
CA ILE A 175 5.76 7.04 2.87
C ILE A 175 5.45 5.70 3.56
N LEU A 176 6.26 4.66 3.29
CA LEU A 176 6.10 3.33 3.88
C LEU A 176 6.89 3.14 5.18
N GLU A 177 7.70 4.11 5.63
CA GLU A 177 8.56 4.00 6.83
C GLU A 177 7.76 3.69 8.10
N LEU A 178 6.51 4.14 8.16
CA LEU A 178 5.61 3.83 9.26
C LEU A 178 5.13 2.39 9.27
N LEU A 179 5.25 1.62 8.19
CA LEU A 179 4.83 0.21 8.17
C LEU A 179 5.85 -0.69 8.87
N GLN A 180 5.50 -1.94 9.16
CA GLN A 180 6.47 -2.89 9.71
C GLN A 180 7.39 -3.37 8.59
N GLY A 181 8.71 -3.45 8.82
CA GLY A 181 9.67 -4.08 7.91
C GLY A 181 9.98 -5.52 8.30
N GLU A 182 10.47 -6.30 7.33
CA GLU A 182 11.00 -7.65 7.49
C GLU A 182 12.51 -7.61 7.26
N ASP A 183 13.29 -8.37 8.04
CA ASP A 183 14.70 -8.60 7.73
C ASP A 183 14.80 -9.63 6.59
N LEU A 184 15.42 -9.23 5.49
CA LEU A 184 15.54 -10.03 4.28
C LEU A 184 16.97 -10.52 4.01
N SER A 185 17.84 -10.48 5.02
CA SER A 185 19.26 -10.83 4.88
C SER A 185 19.49 -12.25 4.32
N ASP A 186 18.61 -13.19 4.62
CA ASP A 186 18.64 -14.57 4.11
C ASP A 186 18.32 -14.68 2.61
N ARG A 187 17.73 -13.64 2.01
CA ARG A 187 17.34 -13.57 0.60
C ARG A 187 18.12 -12.53 -0.21
N ALA A 188 19.22 -12.00 0.35
CA ALA A 188 20.01 -10.91 -0.24
C ALA A 188 20.39 -11.14 -1.72
N HIS A 189 20.78 -12.37 -2.09
CA HIS A 189 21.17 -12.68 -3.47
C HIS A 189 20.02 -12.53 -4.49
N LEU A 190 18.80 -12.95 -4.14
CA LEU A 190 17.61 -12.80 -4.99
C LEU A 190 17.23 -11.33 -5.11
N ILE A 191 17.25 -10.63 -3.98
CA ILE A 191 16.90 -9.21 -3.90
C ILE A 191 17.84 -8.37 -4.76
N LYS A 192 19.13 -8.70 -4.76
CA LYS A 192 20.12 -8.04 -5.60
C LYS A 192 19.86 -8.23 -7.10
N GLU A 193 19.46 -9.43 -7.52
CA GLU A 193 19.07 -9.70 -8.91
C GLU A 193 17.81 -8.90 -9.30
N GLU A 194 16.78 -8.93 -8.45
CA GLU A 194 15.54 -8.17 -8.64
C GLU A 194 15.79 -6.66 -8.73
N PHE A 195 16.60 -6.12 -7.82
CA PHE A 195 16.99 -4.71 -7.79
C PHE A 195 17.74 -4.31 -9.06
N ALA A 196 18.76 -5.09 -9.46
CA ALA A 196 19.53 -4.82 -10.66
C ALA A 196 18.64 -4.81 -11.92
N LEU A 197 17.66 -5.71 -11.98
CA LEU A 197 16.69 -5.75 -13.08
C LEU A 197 15.77 -4.52 -13.08
N LEU A 198 15.22 -4.13 -11.93
CA LEU A 198 14.39 -2.92 -11.81
C LEU A 198 15.18 -1.66 -12.21
N ARG A 199 16.38 -1.50 -11.63
CA ARG A 199 17.23 -0.33 -11.85
C ARG A 199 17.64 -0.18 -13.31
N SER A 200 18.17 -1.24 -13.92
CA SER A 200 18.54 -1.21 -15.34
C SER A 200 17.34 -0.98 -16.27
N THR A 201 16.14 -1.46 -15.91
CA THR A 201 14.92 -1.19 -16.69
C THR A 201 14.54 0.29 -16.66
N LEU A 202 14.70 0.96 -15.51
CA LEU A 202 14.44 2.39 -15.37
C LEU A 202 15.54 3.25 -16.01
N GLU A 203 16.81 2.87 -15.89
CA GLU A 203 17.96 3.61 -16.46
C GLU A 203 17.98 3.59 -17.99
N ASN A 204 17.50 2.51 -18.61
CA ASN A 204 17.45 2.39 -20.07
C ASN A 204 16.31 3.19 -20.73
N ALA A 205 15.47 3.86 -19.94
CA ALA A 205 14.33 4.62 -20.43
C ALA A 205 14.61 6.13 -20.47
N ASP A 206 14.18 6.79 -21.55
CA ASP A 206 14.19 8.25 -21.67
C ASP A 206 12.96 8.85 -20.95
N ILE A 207 12.99 8.83 -19.61
CA ILE A 207 11.84 9.21 -18.77
C ILE A 207 11.69 10.73 -18.73
N LYS A 208 10.62 11.24 -19.34
CA LYS A 208 10.24 12.65 -19.30
C LYS A 208 9.28 12.90 -18.14
N VAL A 209 9.72 13.65 -17.14
CA VAL A 209 8.90 14.08 -15.99
C VAL A 209 8.60 15.58 -16.08
N GLU A 210 7.34 15.95 -16.29
CA GLU A 210 6.92 17.35 -16.24
C GLU A 210 6.95 17.87 -14.79
N LYS A 211 7.98 18.63 -14.41
CA LYS A 211 8.01 19.32 -13.11
C LYS A 211 6.96 20.44 -13.09
N LYS A 212 5.80 20.22 -12.47
CA LYS A 212 4.86 21.31 -12.14
C LYS A 212 5.52 22.24 -11.12
N LYS A 213 6.01 23.40 -11.56
CA LYS A 213 6.52 24.46 -10.67
C LYS A 213 5.40 24.87 -9.69
N ASN A 214 5.63 24.66 -8.39
CA ASN A 214 4.82 25.28 -7.34
C ASN A 214 4.99 26.80 -7.45
N ASN A 215 4.01 27.48 -8.03
CA ASN A 215 3.98 28.94 -8.13
C ASN A 215 3.63 29.54 -6.75
N LYS A 216 4.58 29.48 -5.82
CA LYS A 216 4.66 30.38 -4.67
C LYS A 216 5.87 31.27 -4.89
N ASN A 217 5.68 32.30 -5.71
CA ASN A 217 6.30 33.63 -5.63
C ASN A 217 5.91 34.37 -6.92
N ARG A 218 4.81 35.13 -6.85
CA ARG A 218 4.63 36.29 -7.73
C ARG A 218 5.53 37.38 -7.16
N ASP A 219 6.72 37.51 -7.70
CA ASP A 219 7.36 38.82 -7.79
C ASP A 219 8.04 38.95 -9.16
N GLU A 220 7.89 40.12 -9.73
CA GLU A 220 8.10 40.42 -11.13
C GLU A 220 9.59 40.47 -11.46
N GLY A 221 10.03 39.61 -12.39
CA GLY A 221 11.38 39.69 -12.93
C GLY A 221 11.54 38.76 -14.12
N LYS A 222 11.72 39.34 -15.31
CA LYS A 222 12.06 38.67 -16.57
C LYS A 222 13.15 37.61 -16.33
N GLY A 223 12.75 36.35 -16.26
CA GLY A 223 13.62 35.19 -16.30
C GLY A 223 13.07 34.21 -17.33
N SER A 224 13.88 33.93 -18.35
CA SER A 224 13.62 32.94 -19.38
C SER A 224 13.12 31.62 -18.77
N ILE A 225 12.02 31.10 -19.31
CA ILE A 225 11.54 29.74 -19.02
C ILE A 225 12.58 28.79 -19.63
N VAL A 226 13.45 28.24 -18.78
CA VAL A 226 14.25 27.06 -19.12
C VAL A 226 13.48 25.87 -18.56
N ASP A 227 12.89 25.08 -19.45
CA ASP A 227 12.39 23.75 -19.15
C ASP A 227 13.62 22.87 -18.85
N GLY A 228 13.92 22.67 -17.56
CA GLY A 228 15.01 21.81 -17.14
C GLY A 228 14.50 20.37 -17.02
N GLU A 229 14.77 19.56 -18.03
CA GLU A 229 14.71 18.10 -17.92
C GLU A 229 15.70 17.68 -16.81
N ALA A 230 15.26 16.84 -15.88
CA ALA A 230 16.15 16.32 -14.84
C ALA A 230 16.97 15.18 -15.43
N GLU A 231 18.28 15.18 -15.22
CA GLU A 231 19.15 14.09 -15.63
C GLU A 231 18.68 12.77 -14.99
N PRO A 232 18.66 11.63 -15.72
CA PRO A 232 18.17 10.34 -15.22
C PRO A 232 18.80 9.90 -13.88
N GLU A 233 20.07 10.23 -13.66
CA GLU A 233 20.79 9.90 -12.42
C GLU A 233 20.24 10.65 -11.20
N GLU A 234 19.81 11.90 -11.36
CA GLU A 234 19.19 12.69 -10.28
C GLU A 234 17.80 12.12 -9.94
N LEU A 235 17.03 11.75 -10.96
CA LEU A 235 15.69 11.16 -10.83
C LEU A 235 15.70 9.81 -10.11
N LEU A 236 16.75 9.00 -10.30
CA LEU A 236 16.88 7.65 -9.74
C LEU A 236 17.79 7.59 -8.50
N SER A 237 18.24 8.73 -7.98
CA SER A 237 19.15 8.80 -6.82
C SER A 237 18.60 8.10 -5.57
N PHE A 238 17.27 8.05 -5.40
CA PHE A 238 16.62 7.32 -4.30
C PHE A 238 16.68 5.80 -4.44
N LEU A 239 16.84 5.27 -5.66
CA LEU A 239 16.68 3.86 -5.99
C LEU A 239 17.97 3.09 -5.70
N THR A 240 18.27 2.89 -4.42
CA THR A 240 19.41 2.09 -3.94
C THR A 240 19.00 0.65 -3.64
N GLU A 241 19.97 -0.26 -3.52
CA GLU A 241 19.72 -1.65 -3.10
C GLU A 241 19.09 -1.68 -1.69
N GLU A 242 19.53 -0.78 -0.81
CA GLU A 242 18.97 -0.61 0.54
C GLU A 242 17.52 -0.16 0.49
N TRP A 243 17.19 0.87 -0.32
CA TRP A 243 15.83 1.33 -0.50
C TRP A 243 14.94 0.21 -1.03
N TYR A 244 15.38 -0.51 -2.06
CA TYR A 244 14.63 -1.62 -2.63
C TYR A 244 14.37 -2.72 -1.60
N THR A 245 15.39 -3.07 -0.81
CA THR A 245 15.31 -4.11 0.23
C THR A 245 14.31 -3.73 1.33
N ASP A 246 14.40 -2.51 1.87
CA ASP A 246 13.48 -2.03 2.91
C ASP A 246 12.03 -1.96 2.40
N VAL A 247 11.83 -1.38 1.21
CA VAL A 247 10.51 -1.27 0.59
C VAL A 247 9.90 -2.64 0.30
N LEU A 248 10.68 -3.57 -0.26
CA LEU A 248 10.22 -4.92 -0.52
C LEU A 248 9.84 -5.63 0.78
N GLY A 249 10.67 -5.53 1.82
CA GLY A 249 10.39 -6.10 3.14
C GLY A 249 9.09 -5.59 3.74
N ARG A 250 8.84 -4.28 3.65
CA ARG A 250 7.57 -3.67 4.08
C ARG A 250 6.39 -4.16 3.27
N ILE A 251 6.50 -4.20 1.94
CA ILE A 251 5.42 -4.69 1.09
C ILE A 251 5.09 -6.15 1.41
N ARG A 252 6.11 -7.01 1.63
CA ARG A 252 5.93 -8.45 1.87
C ARG A 252 5.00 -8.77 3.04
N ILE A 253 5.13 -8.04 4.15
CA ILE A 253 4.38 -8.32 5.38
C ILE A 253 3.18 -7.40 5.63
N ASN A 254 2.95 -6.40 4.76
CA ASN A 254 1.83 -5.48 4.89
C ASN A 254 0.86 -5.49 3.69
N ALA A 255 1.22 -6.13 2.57
CA ALA A 255 0.36 -6.20 1.40
C ALA A 255 -0.83 -7.14 1.63
N PHE A 256 -2.00 -6.65 1.25
CA PHE A 256 -3.25 -7.41 1.26
C PHE A 256 -3.49 -7.99 -0.12
N ARG A 257 -3.85 -9.27 -0.14
CA ARG A 257 -4.35 -9.97 -1.31
C ARG A 257 -5.80 -9.52 -1.55
N VAL A 258 -6.08 -8.81 -2.64
CA VAL A 258 -7.40 -8.24 -2.92
C VAL A 258 -8.27 -9.28 -3.63
N GLU A 259 -9.30 -9.74 -2.95
CA GLU A 259 -10.28 -10.68 -3.50
C GLU A 259 -11.59 -9.98 -3.78
N LEU A 260 -12.03 -10.03 -5.04
CA LEU A 260 -13.32 -9.49 -5.45
C LEU A 260 -14.32 -10.63 -5.68
N PRO A 261 -15.59 -10.45 -5.26
CA PRO A 261 -16.64 -11.44 -5.50
C PRO A 261 -16.70 -11.86 -6.97
N VAL A 262 -16.88 -13.17 -7.20
CA VAL A 262 -17.14 -13.73 -8.52
C VAL A 262 -18.57 -13.34 -8.92
N GLN A 263 -18.72 -12.59 -10.00
CA GLN A 263 -20.03 -12.13 -10.48
C GLN A 263 -20.42 -12.79 -11.81
N SER A 264 -19.50 -13.50 -12.45
CA SER A 264 -19.69 -14.17 -13.73
C SER A 264 -18.88 -15.46 -13.85
N HIS A 265 -19.20 -16.30 -14.84
CA HIS A 265 -18.38 -17.48 -15.17
C HIS A 265 -16.96 -17.10 -15.59
N GLU A 266 -16.79 -15.95 -16.24
CA GLU A 266 -15.48 -15.44 -16.63
C GLU A 266 -14.63 -15.09 -15.40
N ASP A 267 -15.24 -14.51 -14.37
CA ASP A 267 -14.55 -14.21 -13.12
C ASP A 267 -14.05 -15.48 -12.43
N LEU A 268 -14.81 -16.57 -12.52
CA LEU A 268 -14.41 -17.87 -11.99
C LEU A 268 -13.19 -18.41 -12.73
N LEU A 269 -13.18 -18.35 -14.07
CA LEU A 269 -12.05 -18.76 -14.90
C LEU A 269 -10.80 -17.91 -14.60
N SER A 270 -10.94 -16.59 -14.50
CA SER A 270 -9.83 -15.70 -14.15
C SER A 270 -9.30 -15.98 -12.75
N SER A 271 -10.16 -16.18 -11.75
CA SER A 271 -9.72 -16.54 -10.39
C SER A 271 -9.03 -17.90 -10.33
N ALA A 272 -9.48 -18.88 -11.13
CA ALA A 272 -8.85 -20.20 -11.23
C ALA A 272 -7.47 -20.11 -11.88
N ALA A 273 -7.32 -19.38 -12.99
CA ALA A 273 -6.04 -19.13 -13.64
C ALA A 273 -5.05 -18.46 -12.69
N ALA A 274 -5.51 -17.41 -12.00
CA ALA A 274 -4.72 -16.71 -11.00
C ALA A 274 -4.29 -17.66 -9.86
N THR A 275 -5.16 -18.58 -9.43
CA THR A 275 -4.80 -19.60 -8.43
C THR A 275 -3.72 -20.57 -8.90
N VAL A 276 -3.77 -21.03 -10.15
CA VAL A 276 -2.75 -21.92 -10.74
C VAL A 276 -1.39 -21.23 -10.82
N GLU A 277 -1.38 -19.92 -11.12
CA GLU A 277 -0.17 -19.10 -11.20
C GLU A 277 0.35 -18.64 -9.81
N GLY A 278 -0.30 -19.08 -8.71
CA GLY A 278 0.04 -18.63 -7.35
C GLY A 278 -0.40 -17.20 -7.03
N GLU A 279 -1.15 -16.59 -7.92
CA GLU A 279 -1.71 -15.24 -7.88
C GLU A 279 -3.23 -15.25 -7.60
N ALA A 280 -3.74 -16.05 -6.65
CA ALA A 280 -5.18 -16.35 -6.43
C ALA A 280 -6.15 -15.17 -6.10
N ALA A 281 -5.89 -13.96 -6.60
CA ALA A 281 -6.57 -12.70 -6.35
C ALA A 281 -6.45 -11.77 -7.57
N VAL A 282 -7.30 -10.74 -7.64
CA VAL A 282 -7.25 -9.75 -8.74
C VAL A 282 -6.02 -8.83 -8.66
N GLY A 283 -5.36 -8.81 -7.51
CA GLY A 283 -4.13 -8.05 -7.30
C GLY A 283 -3.76 -7.97 -5.84
N ASN A 284 -2.76 -7.13 -5.55
CA ASN A 284 -2.26 -6.90 -4.21
C ASN A 284 -2.26 -5.40 -3.93
N ALA A 285 -2.54 -5.02 -2.69
CA ALA A 285 -2.69 -3.62 -2.30
C ALA A 285 -2.13 -3.35 -0.89
N MET A 286 -1.58 -2.16 -0.71
CA MET A 286 -1.04 -1.65 0.54
C MET A 286 -2.02 -0.62 1.12
N TYR A 287 -2.28 -0.68 2.42
CA TYR A 287 -3.15 0.29 3.10
C TYR A 287 -2.46 0.74 4.38
N MET A 288 -2.46 2.05 4.68
CA MET A 288 -1.79 2.52 5.89
C MET A 288 -2.43 1.98 7.17
N LEU A 289 -3.70 2.31 7.42
CA LEU A 289 -4.36 2.00 8.70
C LEU A 289 -4.59 0.49 8.92
N PRO A 290 -5.11 -0.30 7.96
CA PRO A 290 -5.24 -1.74 8.09
C PRO A 290 -3.92 -2.49 8.38
N SER A 291 -2.77 -1.97 7.93
CA SER A 291 -1.46 -2.60 8.20
C SER A 291 -1.01 -2.49 9.67
N PHE A 292 -1.74 -1.78 10.53
CA PHE A 292 -1.50 -1.77 11.99
C PHE A 292 -2.32 -2.81 12.75
N TYR A 293 -3.16 -3.60 12.07
CA TYR A 293 -4.07 -4.54 12.72
C TYR A 293 -3.35 -5.86 12.90
N ASN A 294 -3.17 -6.29 14.15
CA ASN A 294 -2.47 -7.54 14.42
C ASN A 294 -3.28 -8.78 14.03
N HIS A 295 -2.57 -9.89 13.96
CA HIS A 295 -3.15 -11.17 13.58
C HIS A 295 -3.96 -11.85 14.69
N SER A 296 -5.06 -12.49 14.32
CA SER A 296 -5.68 -13.60 15.05
C SER A 296 -6.23 -14.63 14.06
N CYS A 297 -6.09 -15.92 14.36
CA CYS A 297 -6.78 -16.99 13.61
C CYS A 297 -8.29 -17.04 13.92
N GLU A 298 -8.72 -16.29 14.94
CA GLU A 298 -10.10 -15.98 15.28
C GLU A 298 -10.23 -14.45 15.33
N PRO A 299 -10.30 -13.78 14.16
CA PRO A 299 -10.32 -12.33 14.09
C PRO A 299 -11.66 -11.78 14.57
N ASN A 300 -11.67 -10.53 15.03
CA ASN A 300 -12.90 -9.79 15.34
C ASN A 300 -13.28 -8.79 14.23
N VAL A 301 -12.41 -8.59 13.24
CA VAL A 301 -12.66 -7.74 12.06
C VAL A 301 -12.21 -8.46 10.79
N ASN A 302 -12.93 -8.24 9.70
CA ASN A 302 -12.50 -8.64 8.36
C ASN A 302 -12.45 -7.43 7.43
N ILE A 303 -11.59 -7.49 6.41
CA ILE A 303 -11.61 -6.55 5.29
C ILE A 303 -12.52 -7.09 4.19
N VAL A 304 -13.44 -6.27 3.72
CA VAL A 304 -14.40 -6.63 2.65
C VAL A 304 -14.18 -5.70 1.46
N TRP A 305 -13.91 -6.30 0.30
CA TRP A 305 -13.85 -5.61 -0.98
C TRP A 305 -15.10 -5.91 -1.80
N SER A 306 -15.89 -4.89 -2.12
CA SER A 306 -17.15 -5.10 -2.85
C SER A 306 -16.95 -5.12 -4.36
N ASN A 307 -16.18 -4.18 -4.91
CA ASN A 307 -16.02 -4.03 -6.36
C ASN A 307 -14.68 -3.43 -6.82
N SER A 308 -13.78 -3.13 -5.89
CA SER A 308 -12.48 -2.51 -6.15
C SER A 308 -11.56 -2.79 -4.96
N ALA A 309 -10.31 -2.33 -5.05
CA ALA A 309 -9.36 -2.34 -3.94
C ALA A 309 -9.72 -1.34 -2.82
N GLU A 310 -10.88 -0.67 -2.82
CA GLU A 310 -11.34 0.05 -1.63
C GLU A 310 -11.94 -0.95 -0.63
N GLY A 311 -11.25 -1.16 0.48
CA GLY A 311 -11.63 -2.13 1.51
C GLY A 311 -12.46 -1.50 2.62
N LYS A 312 -13.44 -2.22 3.14
CA LYS A 312 -14.19 -1.86 4.35
C LYS A 312 -13.81 -2.77 5.50
N MET A 313 -13.43 -2.21 6.64
CA MET A 313 -13.17 -2.97 7.85
C MET A 313 -14.49 -3.21 8.59
N VAL A 314 -14.95 -4.46 8.64
CA VAL A 314 -16.26 -4.85 9.19
C VAL A 314 -16.07 -5.72 10.43
N ALA A 315 -16.75 -5.38 11.52
CA ALA A 315 -16.76 -6.17 12.74
C ALA A 315 -17.47 -7.53 12.51
N LEU A 316 -16.82 -8.63 12.88
CA LEU A 316 -17.37 -9.98 12.79
C LEU A 316 -18.22 -10.34 14.02
N ARG A 317 -17.97 -9.67 15.13
CA ARG A 317 -18.70 -9.78 16.40
C ARG A 317 -18.65 -8.44 17.11
N ASP A 318 -19.37 -8.32 18.23
CA ASP A 318 -19.22 -7.17 19.10
C ASP A 318 -17.76 -7.05 19.60
N ILE A 319 -17.23 -5.83 19.58
CA ILE A 319 -15.88 -5.48 20.03
C ILE A 319 -16.03 -4.48 21.17
N GLU A 320 -15.52 -4.82 22.34
CA GLU A 320 -15.64 -3.94 23.50
C GLU A 320 -14.61 -2.79 23.44
N LYS A 321 -14.90 -1.71 24.15
CA LYS A 321 -13.93 -0.62 24.31
C LYS A 321 -12.61 -1.15 24.85
N ALA A 322 -11.50 -0.66 24.29
CA ALA A 322 -10.13 -1.07 24.56
C ALA A 322 -9.75 -2.50 24.15
N GLU A 323 -10.66 -3.24 23.50
CA GLU A 323 -10.30 -4.50 22.84
C GLU A 323 -9.43 -4.23 21.61
N GLU A 324 -8.44 -5.09 21.37
CA GLU A 324 -7.59 -5.00 20.18
C GLU A 324 -8.37 -5.45 18.94
N VAL A 325 -8.30 -4.65 17.88
CA VAL A 325 -8.83 -4.99 16.57
C VAL A 325 -7.83 -5.87 15.83
N ARG A 326 -8.27 -7.08 15.49
CA ARG A 326 -7.43 -8.10 14.86
C ARG A 326 -8.07 -8.68 13.61
N ILE A 327 -7.24 -8.91 12.59
CA ILE A 327 -7.59 -9.53 11.30
C ILE A 327 -6.87 -10.88 11.14
N CYS A 328 -7.30 -11.69 10.18
CA CYS A 328 -6.56 -12.89 9.80
C CYS A 328 -5.63 -12.57 8.63
N TYR A 329 -4.37 -13.01 8.71
CA TYR A 329 -3.33 -12.74 7.69
C TYR A 329 -3.26 -13.84 6.61
N LEU A 330 -4.06 -14.89 6.80
CA LEU A 330 -4.04 -16.14 6.04
C LEU A 330 -5.45 -16.71 5.97
N ASP A 331 -5.61 -17.86 5.32
CA ASP A 331 -6.88 -18.60 5.33
C ASP A 331 -7.12 -19.25 6.70
N ALA A 332 -8.13 -18.75 7.41
CA ALA A 332 -8.49 -19.22 8.75
C ALA A 332 -9.01 -20.67 8.76
N SER A 333 -9.36 -21.25 7.60
CA SER A 333 -9.80 -22.64 7.48
C SER A 333 -8.65 -23.65 7.56
N MET A 334 -7.40 -23.19 7.39
CA MET A 334 -6.21 -24.05 7.49
C MET A 334 -6.06 -24.63 8.90
N GLY A 335 -5.55 -25.85 9.01
CA GLY A 335 -5.23 -26.48 10.30
C GLY A 335 -4.05 -25.80 11.02
N TYR A 336 -3.96 -26.00 12.34
CA TYR A 336 -2.98 -25.36 13.21
C TYR A 336 -1.54 -25.37 12.68
N GLU A 337 -1.01 -26.54 12.28
CA GLU A 337 0.40 -26.67 11.85
C GLU A 337 0.72 -25.80 10.63
N ALA A 338 -0.21 -25.75 9.67
CA ALA A 338 -0.04 -24.96 8.45
C ALA A 338 -0.08 -23.46 8.76
N ARG A 339 -1.02 -23.03 9.62
CA ARG A 339 -1.08 -21.63 10.08
C ARG A 339 0.19 -21.25 10.83
N ALA A 340 0.64 -22.06 11.78
CA ALA A 340 1.85 -21.80 12.57
C ALA A 340 3.10 -21.70 11.69
N LYS A 341 3.25 -22.57 10.69
CA LYS A 341 4.36 -22.54 9.73
C LYS A 341 4.36 -21.26 8.89
N ILE A 342 3.19 -20.83 8.38
CA ILE A 342 3.06 -19.61 7.57
C ILE A 342 3.34 -18.36 8.41
N LEU A 343 2.80 -18.28 9.63
CA LEU A 343 2.98 -17.12 10.50
C LEU A 343 4.43 -16.98 10.95
N TYR A 344 5.07 -18.10 11.32
CA TYR A 344 6.47 -18.08 11.72
C TYR A 344 7.39 -17.79 10.53
N GLY A 345 7.22 -18.49 9.41
CA GLY A 345 8.11 -18.34 8.24
C GLY A 345 7.86 -17.10 7.40
N GLY A 346 6.62 -16.58 7.38
CA GLY A 346 6.24 -15.42 6.57
C GLY A 346 6.16 -14.10 7.33
N TYR A 347 5.88 -14.14 8.64
CA TYR A 347 5.69 -12.94 9.47
C TYR A 347 6.61 -12.91 10.71
N GLY A 348 7.36 -13.98 10.98
CA GLY A 348 8.33 -14.00 12.08
C GLY A 348 7.74 -14.08 13.48
N PHE A 349 6.50 -14.56 13.65
CA PHE A 349 5.88 -14.68 14.98
C PHE A 349 5.09 -15.98 15.18
N VAL A 350 4.87 -16.33 16.45
CA VAL A 350 3.99 -17.43 16.87
C VAL A 350 2.69 -16.82 17.38
N CYS A 351 1.56 -17.24 16.81
CA CYS A 351 0.24 -16.77 17.24
C CYS A 351 -0.18 -17.41 18.56
N ASP A 352 -0.73 -16.58 19.44
CA ASP A 352 -1.21 -16.94 20.78
C ASP A 352 -2.73 -16.80 20.92
N CYS A 353 -3.47 -16.71 19.81
CA CYS A 353 -4.93 -16.66 19.84
C CYS A 353 -5.53 -17.96 20.41
N PRO A 354 -6.80 -17.94 20.89
CA PRO A 354 -7.43 -19.10 21.52
C PRO A 354 -7.32 -20.39 20.69
N ARG A 355 -7.58 -20.31 19.37
CA ARG A 355 -7.44 -21.44 18.43
C ARG A 355 -6.01 -22.01 18.38
N CYS A 356 -4.99 -21.15 18.37
CA CYS A 356 -3.59 -21.60 18.33
C CYS A 356 -3.12 -22.18 19.66
N VAL A 357 -3.62 -21.67 20.80
CA VAL A 357 -3.35 -22.26 22.12
C VAL A 357 -3.98 -23.64 22.23
N ALA A 358 -5.20 -23.81 21.71
CA ALA A 358 -5.90 -25.09 21.63
C ALA A 358 -5.33 -26.06 20.57
N LYS A 359 -4.47 -25.56 19.66
CA LYS A 359 -3.92 -26.28 18.50
C LYS A 359 -4.99 -26.78 17.51
N GLU A 360 -6.05 -25.99 17.32
CA GLU A 360 -7.18 -26.24 16.42
C GLU A 360 -6.96 -25.69 15.01
#